data_AF-A0AAW2F7B6-F1
#
_entry.id   AF-A0AAW2F7B6-F1
#
_cell.length_a   1.000
_cell.length_b   1.000
_cell.length_c   1.000
_cell.angle_alpha   90.00
_cell.angle_beta   90.00
_cell.angle_gamma   90.00
#
_symmetry.space_group_name_H-M   'P 1'
#
loop_
_entity.id
_entity.type
_entity.pdbx_description
1 polymer ?
#
loop_
_entity_poly.entity_id
_entity_poly.type
_entity_poly.pdbx_seq_one_letter_code
_entity_poly.pdbx_strand_id
1 'polypeptide(L)'
;MLQHIVTPDVFRNGIIKYLHKHQFSTASSDDLWNALQAALDESDISHNSYKLKEVMDSWLKQRHYPVVRVNRNWDTGEITLTQEHFRSKNASERVDSDKWWIPLTFATQTNPDFSNTLPTYWLRPQDKNITIEGIDPNDWIIVNVQQIGKYTLYVVKI
;
A
#
# COMPACT_ATOMS: atom_id res chain seq x y z
N MET A 1 -5.33 -4.92 4.59
CA MET A 1 -4.86 -3.71 3.87
C MET A 1 -5.63 -2.46 4.28
N LEU A 2 -6.87 -2.23 3.82
CA LEU A 2 -7.59 -0.97 4.03
C LEU A 2 -7.71 -0.54 5.50
N GLN A 3 -8.12 -1.42 6.41
CA GLN A 3 -8.17 -1.12 7.84
C GLN A 3 -6.82 -0.66 8.41
N HIS A 4 -5.69 -1.14 7.88
CA HIS A 4 -4.37 -0.72 8.34
C HIS A 4 -3.91 0.61 7.72
N ILE A 5 -4.44 0.97 6.54
CA ILE A 5 -4.19 2.27 5.92
C ILE A 5 -4.84 3.38 6.76
N VAL A 6 -6.06 3.16 7.24
CA VAL A 6 -6.85 4.17 7.95
C VAL A 6 -6.87 4.02 9.46
N THR A 7 -6.32 2.93 10.02
CA THR A 7 -6.47 2.43 11.41
C THR A 7 -7.80 1.74 11.73
N PRO A 8 -7.83 0.83 12.72
CA PRO A 8 -9.05 0.13 13.12
C PRO A 8 -10.21 1.04 13.56
N ASP A 9 -9.92 2.11 14.30
CA ASP A 9 -10.96 2.99 14.86
C ASP A 9 -11.66 3.80 13.76
N VAL A 10 -10.88 4.41 12.86
CA VAL A 10 -11.43 5.12 11.70
C VAL A 10 -12.17 4.17 10.77
N PHE A 11 -11.62 2.98 10.52
CA PHE A 11 -12.30 1.97 9.71
C PHE A 11 -13.67 1.61 10.30
N ARG A 12 -13.71 1.30 11.60
CA ARG A 12 -14.96 0.96 12.29
C ARG A 12 -15.96 2.12 12.23
N ASN A 13 -15.53 3.34 12.54
CA ASN A 13 -16.39 4.52 12.51
C ASN A 13 -16.94 4.78 11.11
N GLY A 14 -16.12 4.68 10.06
CA GLY A 14 -16.56 4.85 8.68
C GLY A 14 -17.54 3.76 8.23
N ILE A 15 -17.35 2.51 8.65
CA ILE A 15 -18.32 1.43 8.39
C ILE A 15 -19.66 1.70 9.10
N ILE A 16 -19.64 2.13 10.36
CA ILE A 16 -20.85 2.49 11.11
C ILE A 16 -21.61 3.61 10.36
N LYS A 17 -20.91 4.68 9.96
CA LYS A 17 -21.51 5.78 9.20
C LYS A 17 -22.12 5.32 7.87
N TYR A 18 -21.39 4.47 7.12
CA TYR A 18 -21.86 3.89 5.88
C TYR A 18 -23.16 3.09 6.06
N LEU A 19 -23.17 2.17 7.04
CA LEU A 19 -24.32 1.31 7.31
C LEU A 19 -25.55 2.10 7.76
N HIS A 20 -25.38 3.14 8.59
CA HIS A 20 -26.49 4.00 9.00
C HIS A 20 -27.04 4.83 7.83
N LYS A 21 -26.17 5.39 6.98
CA LYS A 21 -26.57 6.24 5.86
C LYS A 21 -27.33 5.46 4.78
N HIS A 22 -26.92 4.22 4.53
CA HIS A 22 -27.49 3.37 3.47
C HIS A 22 -28.42 2.28 4.01
N GLN A 23 -28.87 2.39 5.26
CA GLN A 23 -29.81 1.44 5.84
C GLN A 23 -31.10 1.41 5.01
N PHE A 24 -31.55 0.20 4.65
CA PHE A 24 -32.76 -0.02 3.83
C PHE A 24 -32.70 0.52 2.39
N SER A 25 -31.51 0.84 1.88
CA SER A 25 -31.29 1.30 0.51
C SER A 25 -30.20 0.48 -0.19
N THR A 26 -29.96 0.78 -1.46
CA THR A 26 -28.79 0.30 -2.21
C THR A 26 -27.60 1.23 -2.00
N ALA A 27 -26.41 0.69 -2.23
CA ALA A 27 -25.16 1.42 -2.12
C ALA A 27 -24.15 0.92 -3.15
N SER A 28 -23.26 1.82 -3.55
CA SER A 28 -22.15 1.55 -4.46
C SER A 28 -20.81 1.49 -3.71
N SER A 29 -19.76 1.02 -4.38
CA SER A 29 -18.40 1.07 -3.84
C SER A 29 -17.96 2.51 -3.52
N ASP A 30 -18.41 3.49 -4.31
CA ASP A 30 -18.07 4.90 -4.11
C ASP A 30 -18.68 5.44 -2.81
N ASP A 31 -19.89 4.99 -2.44
CA ASP A 31 -20.51 5.36 -1.17
C ASP A 31 -19.71 4.88 0.05
N LEU A 32 -19.13 3.67 -0.06
CA LEU A 32 -18.24 3.13 0.97
C LEU A 32 -16.96 3.96 1.11
N TRP A 33 -16.31 4.29 0.00
CA TRP A 33 -15.09 5.12 0.02
C TRP A 33 -15.35 6.51 0.59
N ASN A 34 -16.48 7.11 0.25
CA ASN A 34 -16.87 8.42 0.78
C ASN A 34 -17.10 8.39 2.29
N ALA A 35 -17.74 7.34 2.81
CA ALA A 35 -17.98 7.20 4.24
C ALA A 35 -16.68 6.97 5.04
N LEU A 36 -15.78 6.14 4.51
CA LEU A 36 -14.45 5.92 5.11
C LEU A 36 -13.57 7.17 5.02
N GLN A 37 -13.62 7.91 3.90
CA GLN A 37 -12.89 9.16 3.74
C GLN A 37 -13.39 10.21 4.73
N ALA A 38 -14.71 10.37 4.90
CA ALA A 38 -15.25 11.30 5.89
C ALA A 38 -14.82 10.96 7.34
N ALA A 39 -14.77 9.67 7.69
CA ALA A 39 -14.26 9.26 8.99
C ALA A 39 -12.75 9.52 9.16
N LEU A 40 -11.98 9.43 8.07
CA LEU A 40 -10.55 9.71 8.05
C LEU A 40 -10.29 11.22 8.14
N ASP A 41 -11.07 12.04 7.42
CA ASP A 41 -11.02 13.50 7.43
C ASP A 41 -11.33 14.07 8.83
N GLU A 42 -12.18 13.39 9.61
CA GLU A 42 -12.52 13.74 11.00
C GLU A 42 -11.47 13.25 12.03
N SER A 43 -10.49 12.46 11.61
CA SER A 43 -9.47 11.88 12.50
C SER A 43 -8.16 12.68 12.48
N ASP A 44 -7.33 12.50 13.50
CA ASP A 44 -6.01 13.14 13.59
C ASP A 44 -4.92 12.44 12.72
N ILE A 45 -5.31 11.45 11.91
CA ILE A 45 -4.38 10.69 11.08
C ILE A 45 -4.04 11.52 9.86
N SER A 46 -2.76 11.82 9.64
CA SER A 46 -2.33 12.49 8.42
C SER A 46 -2.57 11.63 7.18
N HIS A 47 -3.35 12.14 6.23
CA HIS A 47 -3.73 11.43 5.01
C HIS A 47 -3.74 12.33 3.77
N ASN A 48 -3.15 13.52 3.84
CA ASN A 48 -3.11 14.49 2.73
C ASN A 48 -2.37 13.97 1.47
N SER A 49 -1.63 12.87 1.60
CA SER A 49 -0.86 12.26 0.53
C SER A 49 -1.68 11.35 -0.39
N TYR A 50 -2.91 10.97 -0.01
CA TYR A 50 -3.74 10.06 -0.79
C TYR A 50 -5.24 10.30 -0.57
N LYS A 51 -6.06 9.90 -1.55
CA LYS A 51 -7.50 9.75 -1.39
C LYS A 51 -7.87 8.28 -1.37
N LEU A 52 -8.71 7.85 -0.43
CA LEU A 52 -9.05 6.43 -0.28
C LEU A 52 -9.65 5.82 -1.54
N LYS A 53 -10.48 6.60 -2.24
CA LYS A 53 -11.07 6.17 -3.51
C LYS A 53 -10.00 5.86 -4.56
N GLU A 54 -9.00 6.71 -4.72
CA GLU A 54 -7.93 6.53 -5.70
C GLU A 54 -7.07 5.31 -5.37
N VAL A 55 -6.76 5.13 -4.08
CA VAL A 55 -6.04 3.96 -3.61
C VAL A 55 -6.84 2.70 -3.93
N MET A 56 -8.08 2.60 -3.46
CA MET A 56 -8.90 1.39 -3.61
C MET A 56 -9.28 1.12 -5.06
N ASP A 57 -9.54 2.15 -5.87
CA ASP A 57 -9.77 2.01 -7.31
C ASP A 57 -8.57 1.38 -8.00
N SER A 58 -7.35 1.79 -7.64
CA SER A 58 -6.13 1.18 -8.21
C SER A 58 -6.02 -0.31 -7.91
N TRP A 59 -6.52 -0.78 -6.77
CA TRP A 59 -6.49 -2.19 -6.37
C TRP A 59 -7.64 -3.02 -6.94
N LEU A 60 -8.84 -2.44 -7.06
CA LEU A 60 -10.05 -3.19 -7.41
C LEU A 60 -10.37 -3.21 -8.90
N LYS A 61 -9.88 -2.23 -9.67
CA LYS A 61 -10.15 -2.12 -11.10
C LYS A 61 -9.16 -2.88 -11.98
N GLN A 62 -8.05 -3.33 -11.40
CA GLN A 62 -6.98 -4.04 -12.11
C GLN A 62 -7.12 -5.55 -11.94
N ARG A 63 -6.86 -6.31 -13.02
CA ARG A 63 -6.98 -7.78 -13.04
C ARG A 63 -5.89 -8.49 -12.23
N HIS A 64 -4.71 -7.87 -12.13
CA HIS A 64 -3.52 -8.45 -11.52
C HIS A 64 -3.14 -7.74 -10.23
N TYR A 65 -2.15 -8.29 -9.53
CA TYR A 65 -1.53 -7.70 -8.36
C TYR A 65 -0.10 -7.24 -8.69
N PRO A 66 0.40 -6.18 -8.04
CA PRO A 66 1.76 -5.72 -8.26
C PRO A 66 2.77 -6.69 -7.68
N VAL A 67 3.91 -6.77 -8.36
CA VAL A 67 5.17 -7.25 -7.80
C VAL A 67 5.97 -6.03 -7.41
N VAL A 68 6.38 -5.97 -6.14
CA VAL A 68 7.29 -4.94 -5.64
C VAL A 68 8.70 -5.51 -5.68
N ARG A 69 9.56 -4.91 -6.50
CA ARG A 69 10.98 -5.21 -6.54
C ARG A 69 11.71 -4.38 -5.50
N VAL A 70 12.47 -5.03 -4.64
CA VAL A 70 13.35 -4.40 -3.66
C VAL A 70 14.78 -4.63 -4.12
N ASN A 71 15.49 -3.56 -4.43
CA ASN A 71 16.90 -3.58 -4.81
C ASN A 71 17.70 -2.80 -3.77
N ARG A 72 18.69 -3.47 -3.17
CA ARG A 72 19.56 -2.89 -2.17
C ARG A 72 20.95 -2.68 -2.74
N ASN A 73 21.46 -1.47 -2.56
CA ASN A 73 22.86 -1.17 -2.78
C ASN A 73 23.63 -1.36 -1.46
N TRP A 74 24.55 -2.34 -1.43
CA TRP A 74 25.35 -2.63 -0.23
C TRP A 74 26.48 -1.62 0.01
N ASP A 75 26.94 -0.91 -1.02
CA ASP A 75 27.99 0.09 -0.90
C ASP A 75 27.47 1.38 -0.26
N THR A 76 26.24 1.79 -0.60
CA THR A 76 25.63 3.03 -0.10
C THR A 76 24.60 2.80 1.01
N GLY A 77 24.12 1.57 1.20
CA GLY A 77 23.00 1.25 2.09
C GLY A 77 21.63 1.67 1.56
N GLU A 78 21.57 2.20 0.33
CA GLU A 78 20.34 2.68 -0.30
C GLU A 78 19.43 1.52 -0.72
N ILE A 79 18.13 1.63 -0.42
CA ILE A 79 17.12 0.64 -0.82
C ILE A 79 16.14 1.28 -1.78
N THR A 80 16.11 0.79 -3.01
CA THR A 80 15.21 1.25 -4.06
C THR A 80 14.07 0.24 -4.24
N LEU A 81 12.84 0.73 -4.18
CA LEU A 81 11.64 -0.07 -4.43
C LEU A 81 10.96 0.39 -5.71
N THR A 82 10.60 -0.57 -6.55
CA THR A 82 9.86 -0.34 -7.81
C THR A 82 8.68 -1.29 -7.89
N GLN A 83 7.66 -0.90 -8.68
CA GLN A 83 6.49 -1.72 -8.93
C GLN A 83 6.44 -2.16 -10.38
N GLU A 84 6.07 -3.42 -10.59
CA GLU A 84 5.83 -4.02 -11.89
C GLU A 84 4.60 -4.92 -11.87
N HIS A 85 4.02 -5.16 -13.03
CA HIS A 85 2.99 -6.19 -13.17
C HIS A 85 3.59 -7.58 -13.03
N PHE A 86 2.84 -8.50 -12.42
CA PHE A 86 3.17 -9.91 -12.52
C PHE A 86 3.08 -10.36 -13.98
N ARG A 87 4.22 -10.67 -14.60
CA ARG A 87 4.26 -11.21 -15.98
C ARG A 87 4.17 -12.73 -15.94
N SER A 88 3.07 -13.28 -16.45
CA SER A 88 2.99 -14.70 -16.77
C SER A 88 3.99 -15.05 -17.88
N LYS A 89 4.52 -16.29 -17.91
CA LYS A 89 5.48 -16.75 -18.94
C LYS A 89 4.96 -16.66 -20.37
N ASN A 90 3.64 -16.47 -20.54
CA ASN A 90 3.02 -16.26 -21.84
C ASN A 90 3.13 -14.78 -22.21
N ALA A 91 4.12 -14.44 -23.05
CA ALA A 91 4.47 -13.09 -23.49
C ALA A 91 3.39 -12.35 -24.31
N SER A 92 2.21 -12.96 -24.50
CA SER A 92 1.13 -12.46 -25.35
C SER A 92 0.12 -11.56 -24.62
N GLU A 93 0.17 -11.49 -23.29
CA GLU A 93 -0.74 -10.61 -22.53
C GLU A 93 -0.26 -9.16 -22.63
N ARG A 94 -1.16 -8.28 -23.09
CA ARG A 94 -0.94 -6.83 -23.03
C ARG A 94 -0.76 -6.45 -21.56
N VAL A 95 0.43 -6.00 -21.20
CA VAL A 95 0.69 -5.49 -19.85
C VAL A 95 0.00 -4.14 -19.75
N ASP A 96 -0.96 -4.03 -18.84
CA ASP A 96 -1.58 -2.75 -18.52
C ASP A 96 -0.50 -1.77 -18.05
N SER A 97 -0.56 -0.51 -18.50
CA SER A 97 0.36 0.53 -18.01
C SER A 97 -0.02 1.04 -16.62
N ASP A 98 -1.20 0.65 -16.14
CA ASP A 98 -1.75 1.09 -14.87
C ASP A 98 -0.89 0.58 -13.72
N LYS A 99 -0.72 1.42 -12.70
CA LYS A 99 0.10 1.13 -11.53
C LYS A 99 -0.76 1.30 -10.28
N TRP A 100 -0.28 0.77 -9.17
CA TRP A 100 -1.01 0.75 -7.92
C TRP A 100 -0.51 1.82 -6.96
N TRP A 101 -1.40 2.24 -6.07
CA TRP A 101 -1.03 2.92 -4.83
C TRP A 101 -0.66 1.86 -3.79
N ILE A 102 0.64 1.64 -3.62
CA ILE A 102 1.13 0.57 -2.75
C ILE A 102 1.55 1.14 -1.40
N PRO A 103 0.85 0.79 -0.30
CA PRO A 103 1.31 1.11 1.04
C PRO A 103 2.54 0.25 1.37
N LEU A 104 3.63 0.91 1.70
CA LEU A 104 4.88 0.27 2.09
C LEU A 104 5.08 0.36 3.60
N THR A 105 5.30 -0.80 4.19
CA THR A 105 5.74 -0.97 5.58
C THR A 105 7.01 -1.78 5.57
N PHE A 106 7.91 -1.52 6.52
CA PHE A 106 9.12 -2.31 6.69
C PHE A 106 9.55 -2.34 8.15
N ALA A 107 10.28 -3.39 8.49
CA ALA A 107 11.03 -3.51 9.74
C ALA A 107 12.50 -3.76 9.38
N THR A 108 13.41 -3.30 10.23
CA THR A 108 14.85 -3.61 10.12
C THR A 108 15.31 -4.32 11.39
N GLN A 109 16.53 -4.89 11.43
CA GLN A 109 17.04 -5.47 12.68
C GLN A 109 17.37 -4.42 13.73
N THR A 110 17.74 -3.19 13.33
CA THR A 110 17.92 -2.08 14.27
C THR A 110 16.58 -1.62 14.88
N ASN A 111 15.50 -1.70 14.11
CA ASN A 111 14.14 -1.43 14.59
C ASN A 111 13.17 -2.56 14.18
N PRO A 112 13.19 -3.70 14.92
CA PRO A 112 12.44 -4.91 14.55
C PRO A 112 10.97 -4.82 15.00
N ASP A 113 10.33 -3.69 14.74
CA ASP A 113 8.92 -3.50 15.05
C ASP A 113 8.04 -4.07 13.92
N PHE A 114 7.63 -5.32 14.09
CA PHE A 114 6.67 -5.98 13.22
C PHE A 114 5.20 -5.73 13.61
N SER A 115 4.95 -4.97 14.68
CA SER A 115 3.60 -4.69 15.17
C SER A 115 3.03 -3.41 14.54
N ASN A 116 3.90 -2.47 14.16
CA ASN A 116 3.49 -1.30 13.41
C ASN A 116 3.16 -1.65 11.96
N THR A 117 1.92 -1.43 11.59
CA THR A 117 1.36 -1.81 10.29
C THR A 117 0.86 -0.60 9.50
N LEU A 118 1.06 0.61 10.05
CA LEU A 118 0.70 1.85 9.38
C LEU A 118 1.67 2.11 8.22
N PRO A 119 1.18 2.43 7.02
CA PRO A 119 2.05 2.73 5.89
C PRO A 119 2.88 3.99 6.14
N THR A 120 4.21 3.83 6.19
CA THR A 120 5.14 4.96 6.33
C THR A 120 5.43 5.60 4.98
N TYR A 121 5.46 4.78 3.92
CA TYR A 121 5.75 5.21 2.57
C TYR A 121 4.68 4.73 1.59
N TRP A 122 4.55 5.45 0.47
CA TRP A 122 3.65 5.12 -0.61
C TRP A 122 4.42 5.05 -1.91
N LEU A 123 4.35 3.91 -2.59
CA LEU A 123 4.80 3.81 -3.97
C LEU A 123 3.60 4.11 -4.87
N ARG A 124 3.58 5.30 -5.46
CA ARG A 124 2.42 5.80 -6.20
C ARG A 124 2.50 5.42 -7.68
N PRO A 125 1.38 5.47 -8.42
CA PRO A 125 1.38 5.14 -9.85
C PRO A 125 2.36 5.97 -10.70
N GLN A 126 2.51 7.25 -10.39
CA GLN A 126 3.43 8.17 -11.07
C GLN A 126 4.90 7.96 -10.69
N ASP A 127 5.17 7.26 -9.59
CA ASP A 127 6.53 7.10 -9.11
C ASP A 127 7.28 6.08 -9.98
N LYS A 128 8.50 6.44 -10.38
CA LYS A 128 9.42 5.51 -11.04
C LYS A 128 9.98 4.52 -10.03
N ASN A 129 10.42 5.04 -8.89
CA ASN A 129 10.93 4.32 -7.75
C ASN A 129 10.68 5.13 -6.48
N ILE A 130 10.91 4.49 -5.35
CA ILE A 130 11.09 5.15 -4.07
C ILE A 130 12.41 4.68 -3.46
N THR A 131 13.15 5.60 -2.87
CA THR A 131 14.40 5.33 -2.18
C THR A 131 14.17 5.45 -0.68
N ILE A 132 14.63 4.45 0.07
CA ILE A 132 14.74 4.47 1.52
C ILE A 132 16.23 4.56 1.85
N GLU A 133 16.61 5.63 2.55
CA GLU A 133 17.99 5.89 2.99
C GLU A 133 18.12 5.68 4.50
N GLY A 134 19.36 5.63 4.99
CA GLY A 134 19.64 5.58 6.43
C GLY A 134 19.52 4.20 7.08
N ILE A 135 19.51 3.13 6.27
CA ILE A 135 19.58 1.75 6.77
C ILE A 135 21.03 1.29 6.72
N ASP A 136 21.55 0.80 7.85
CA ASP A 136 22.91 0.25 7.91
C ASP A 136 23.06 -0.88 6.88
N PRO A 137 24.11 -0.89 6.04
CA PRO A 137 24.33 -1.94 5.04
C PRO A 137 24.31 -3.37 5.60
N ASN A 138 24.69 -3.59 6.85
CA ASN A 138 24.68 -4.92 7.48
C ASN A 138 23.33 -5.31 8.08
N ASP A 139 22.41 -4.36 8.22
CA ASP A 139 21.09 -4.59 8.81
C ASP A 139 20.17 -5.30 7.80
N TRP A 140 19.33 -6.26 8.22
CA TRP A 140 18.32 -6.80 7.31
C TRP A 140 17.12 -5.85 7.20
N ILE A 141 16.40 -5.94 6.08
CA ILE A 141 15.09 -5.28 5.91
C ILE A 141 14.05 -6.33 5.54
N ILE A 142 12.88 -6.25 6.18
CA ILE A 142 11.69 -7.01 5.82
C ILE A 142 10.60 -6.02 5.45
N VAL A 143 10.21 -6.02 4.18
CA VAL A 143 9.13 -5.18 3.63
C VAL A 143 7.81 -5.96 3.72
N ASN A 144 6.68 -5.24 3.70
CA ASN A 144 5.32 -5.79 3.82
C ASN A 144 5.11 -6.56 5.12
N VAL A 145 5.30 -5.86 6.24
CA VAL A 145 5.13 -6.39 7.59
C VAL A 145 3.75 -7.07 7.72
N GLN A 146 3.75 -8.29 8.28
CA GLN A 146 2.57 -9.15 8.43
C GLN A 146 1.79 -9.46 7.13
N GLN A 147 2.38 -9.25 5.94
CA GLN A 147 1.74 -9.46 4.64
C GLN A 147 0.39 -8.72 4.48
N ILE A 148 0.29 -7.52 5.06
CA ILE A 148 -0.95 -6.74 5.08
C ILE A 148 -1.28 -6.14 3.72
N GLY A 149 -0.24 -5.77 2.95
CA GLY A 149 -0.34 -5.35 1.57
C GLY A 149 -0.57 -6.55 0.65
N LYS A 150 -1.50 -6.41 -0.30
CA LYS A 150 -1.85 -7.47 -1.25
C LYS A 150 -0.91 -7.50 -2.45
N TYR A 151 0.40 -7.55 -2.20
CA TYR A 151 1.44 -7.58 -3.24
C TYR A 151 2.52 -8.61 -2.92
N THR A 152 3.18 -9.08 -3.98
CA THR A 152 4.30 -10.01 -3.87
C THR A 152 5.61 -9.24 -3.85
N LEU A 153 6.55 -9.67 -3.01
CA LEU A 153 7.89 -9.11 -2.96
C LEU A 153 8.84 -9.93 -3.83
N TYR A 154 9.68 -9.24 -4.59
CA TYR A 154 10.82 -9.82 -5.29
C TYR A 154 12.09 -9.09 -4.86
N VAL A 155 12.95 -9.77 -4.11
CA VAL A 155 14.20 -9.20 -3.63
C VAL A 155 15.31 -9.50 -4.63
N VAL A 156 15.91 -8.45 -5.19
CA VAL A 156 17.08 -8.56 -6.05
C VAL A 156 18.31 -8.41 -5.15
N LYS A 157 19.07 -9.50 -4.97
CA LYS A 157 20.42 -9.42 -4.40
C LYS A 157 21.37 -9.08 -5.55
N ILE A 158 21.99 -7.90 -5.51
CA ILE A 158 23.12 -7.54 -6.37
C ILE A 158 24.37 -7.57 -5.50
#